data_AF-A0A1L9STP1-F1
#
_entry.id   AF-A0A1L9STP1-F1
#
_cell.length_a   1.000
_cell.length_b   1.000
_cell.length_c   1.000
_cell.angle_alpha   90.00
_cell.angle_beta   90.00
_cell.angle_gamma   90.00
#
_symmetry.space_group_name_H-M   'P 1'
#
loop_
_entity.id
_entity.type
_entity.pdbx_description
1 polymer ?
#
loop_
_entity_poly.entity_id
_entity_poly.type
_entity_poly.pdbx_seq_one_letter_code
_entity_poly.pdbx_strand_id
1 'polypeptide(L)'
;MSTAERNPFQQFICDCADSPARIQEAYETHRSTRTARFRAKILAQTFTGWEVDEILKDILDPDNDGQFIDHRNNLAFWARPPQHIRDLVAGIQEEIRSVAPSLWFTPLECLHMTTLEITNSKTEAEIDTIVSSLETEAISETVNYTAKHRARLVRPLISYDAAAMALCFVPAAGEGTADTDNNYSYHHLRRDLFEKMDTAGVGIAARYTVPSAHVTIARFVTQDGFSLETDLSHSHSQVDRKQVQALVSKIETINEKLKSKYWSTDDENRVSEGEWIVNVPKTRRTFCKSKDCHKHTQHKVTQYKAGKASLFAQGKRRYDRKQSGYGGQTKPVFHKKAKTTKKIVLRLECTQCKAKKQLSLKRCKHFELGGDKKTKGAALVF
;
A
#
# COMPACT_ATOMS: atom_id res chain seq x y z
N MET A 1 2.62 -14.88 30.56
CA MET A 1 1.60 -14.39 29.61
C MET A 1 1.66 -15.28 28.38
N SER A 2 0.52 -15.79 27.93
CA SER A 2 0.48 -16.63 26.72
C SER A 2 0.82 -15.76 25.49
N THR A 3 1.32 -16.37 24.41
CA THR A 3 1.60 -15.66 23.15
C THR A 3 0.37 -14.97 22.55
N ALA A 4 -0.84 -15.47 22.85
CA ALA A 4 -2.12 -14.88 22.44
C ALA A 4 -2.44 -13.56 23.18
N GLU A 5 -1.99 -13.39 24.42
CA GLU A 5 -2.23 -12.16 25.21
C GLU A 5 -1.39 -10.97 24.72
N ARG A 6 -0.27 -11.22 24.02
CA ARG A 6 0.67 -10.18 23.57
C ARG A 6 0.40 -9.71 22.13
N ASN A 7 -0.11 -10.59 21.26
CA ASN A 7 -0.41 -10.26 19.86
C ASN A 7 -1.93 -10.16 19.64
N PRO A 8 -2.50 -8.95 19.53
CA PRO A 8 -3.94 -8.76 19.37
C PRO A 8 -4.47 -9.35 18.05
N PHE A 9 -3.63 -9.50 17.03
CA PHE A 9 -4.03 -10.14 15.77
C PHE A 9 -4.13 -11.66 15.91
N GLN A 10 -3.31 -12.28 16.76
CA GLN A 10 -3.41 -13.71 17.06
C GLN A 10 -4.68 -14.02 17.82
N GLN A 11 -5.03 -13.20 18.82
CA GLN A 11 -6.27 -13.37 19.57
C GLN A 11 -7.49 -13.34 18.64
N PHE A 12 -7.54 -12.39 17.71
CA PHE A 12 -8.62 -12.31 16.73
C PHE A 12 -8.74 -13.57 15.85
N ILE A 13 -7.61 -14.13 15.39
CA ILE A 13 -7.62 -15.38 14.62
C ILE A 13 -8.16 -16.54 15.46
N CYS A 14 -7.76 -16.63 16.75
CA CYS A 14 -8.29 -17.62 17.68
C CYS A 14 -9.80 -17.47 17.88
N ASP A 15 -10.31 -16.25 18.04
CA ASP A 15 -11.74 -15.98 18.20
C ASP A 15 -12.55 -16.42 16.98
N CYS A 16 -11.96 -16.29 15.78
CA CYS A 16 -12.49 -16.80 14.51
C CYS A 16 -12.22 -18.30 14.28
N ALA A 17 -11.58 -19.00 15.21
CA ALA A 17 -11.12 -20.39 15.08
C ALA A 17 -10.32 -20.66 13.79
N ASP A 18 -9.51 -19.69 13.35
CA ASP A 18 -8.71 -19.74 12.12
C ASP A 18 -9.52 -20.09 10.85
N SER A 19 -10.83 -19.80 10.86
CA SER A 19 -11.70 -20.04 9.71
C SER A 19 -11.67 -18.83 8.77
N PRO A 20 -11.27 -18.99 7.49
CA PRO A 20 -11.29 -17.89 6.52
C PRO A 20 -12.65 -17.22 6.40
N ALA A 21 -13.73 -18.02 6.42
CA ALA A 21 -15.11 -17.53 6.36
C ALA A 21 -15.45 -16.66 7.58
N ARG A 22 -15.12 -17.12 8.80
CA ARG A 22 -15.37 -16.35 10.03
C ARG A 22 -14.52 -15.08 10.12
N ILE A 23 -13.28 -15.14 9.63
CA ILE A 23 -12.40 -13.95 9.52
C ILE A 23 -13.02 -12.93 8.55
N GLN A 24 -13.44 -13.36 7.36
CA GLN A 24 -14.08 -12.47 6.39
C GLN A 24 -15.39 -11.87 6.94
N GLU A 25 -16.25 -12.70 7.53
CA GLU A 25 -17.51 -12.26 8.16
C GLU A 25 -17.28 -11.23 9.28
N ALA A 26 -16.23 -11.41 10.09
CA ALA A 26 -15.86 -10.46 11.13
C ALA A 26 -15.38 -9.11 10.53
N TYR A 27 -14.61 -9.13 9.43
CA TYR A 27 -14.27 -7.92 8.69
C TYR A 27 -15.51 -7.23 8.10
N GLU A 28 -16.46 -8.01 7.57
CA GLU A 28 -17.71 -7.50 7.01
C GLU A 28 -18.60 -6.87 8.06
N THR A 29 -18.79 -7.55 9.19
CA THR A 29 -19.54 -7.07 10.35
C THR A 29 -18.93 -5.79 10.90
N HIS A 30 -17.60 -5.75 11.00
CA HIS A 30 -16.89 -4.56 11.49
C HIS A 30 -17.12 -3.35 10.59
N ARG A 31 -16.91 -3.49 9.27
CA ARG A 31 -17.09 -2.36 8.33
C ARG A 31 -18.56 -1.94 8.21
N SER A 32 -19.51 -2.88 8.23
CA SER A 32 -20.94 -2.58 8.12
C SER A 32 -21.49 -1.87 9.36
N THR A 33 -21.16 -2.38 10.56
CA THR A 33 -21.55 -1.79 11.84
C THR A 33 -20.97 -0.38 11.99
N ARG A 34 -19.68 -0.22 11.67
CA ARG A 34 -19.00 1.08 11.73
C ARG A 34 -19.65 2.08 10.77
N THR A 35 -19.90 1.67 9.53
CA THR A 35 -20.52 2.55 8.52
C THR A 35 -21.94 2.94 8.92
N ALA A 36 -22.76 2.00 9.39
CA ALA A 36 -24.11 2.28 9.88
C ALA A 36 -24.11 3.29 11.04
N ARG A 37 -23.20 3.10 12.02
CA ARG A 37 -23.03 4.00 13.16
C ARG A 37 -22.66 5.42 12.73
N PHE A 38 -21.67 5.57 11.86
CA PHE A 38 -21.25 6.89 11.40
C PHE A 38 -22.25 7.55 10.47
N ARG A 39 -22.93 6.77 9.62
CA ARG A 39 -24.05 7.26 8.82
C ARG A 39 -25.15 7.85 9.71
N ALA A 40 -25.55 7.14 10.76
CA ALA A 40 -26.54 7.63 11.71
C ALA A 40 -26.05 8.90 12.42
N LYS A 41 -24.77 8.95 12.86
CA LYS A 41 -24.17 10.13 13.50
C LYS A 41 -24.14 11.35 12.57
N ILE A 42 -23.73 11.18 11.31
CA ILE A 42 -23.55 12.25 10.32
C ILE A 42 -24.92 12.81 9.88
N LEU A 43 -25.93 11.95 9.74
CA LEU A 43 -27.28 12.38 9.36
C LEU A 43 -28.13 12.86 10.55
N ALA A 44 -27.63 12.73 11.79
CA ALA A 44 -28.35 13.18 12.97
C ALA A 44 -28.44 14.71 13.03
N GLN A 45 -29.49 15.21 13.69
CA GLN A 45 -29.65 16.66 13.88
C GLN A 45 -28.54 17.29 14.74
N THR A 46 -27.91 16.48 15.60
CA THR A 46 -26.81 16.87 16.48
C THR A 46 -25.45 16.90 15.78
N PHE A 47 -25.37 16.59 14.48
CA PHE A 47 -24.11 16.68 13.74
C PHE A 47 -23.69 18.15 13.59
N THR A 48 -22.51 18.48 14.12
CA THR A 48 -21.99 19.85 14.19
C THR A 48 -21.03 20.21 13.06
N GLY A 49 -20.71 19.27 12.17
CA GLY A 49 -19.75 19.46 11.09
C GLY A 49 -18.68 18.39 11.06
N TRP A 50 -17.82 18.45 10.04
CA TRP A 50 -16.75 17.48 9.81
C TRP A 50 -15.59 17.66 10.80
N GLU A 51 -14.87 16.59 11.10
CA GLU A 51 -13.63 16.65 11.87
C GLU A 51 -12.49 17.04 10.91
N VAL A 52 -12.15 18.32 10.88
CA VAL A 52 -11.13 18.88 9.98
C VAL A 52 -9.74 18.40 10.37
N ASP A 53 -8.98 17.91 9.39
CA ASP A 53 -7.56 17.57 9.56
C ASP A 53 -6.72 18.85 9.53
N GLU A 54 -6.58 19.50 10.68
CA GLU A 54 -5.89 20.79 10.81
C GLU A 54 -4.45 20.73 10.30
N ILE A 55 -3.74 19.63 10.54
CA ILE A 55 -2.36 19.47 10.06
C ILE A 55 -2.31 19.39 8.53
N LEU A 56 -3.21 18.62 7.92
CA LEU A 56 -3.29 18.58 6.46
C LEU A 56 -3.72 19.92 5.88
N LYS A 57 -4.65 20.62 6.53
CA LYS A 57 -5.07 21.97 6.16
C LYS A 57 -3.89 22.95 6.20
N ASP A 58 -3.10 22.96 7.26
CA ASP A 58 -1.92 23.83 7.39
C ASP A 58 -0.84 23.50 6.34
N ILE A 59 -0.65 22.22 5.99
CA ILE A 59 0.26 21.80 4.91
C ILE A 59 -0.21 22.30 3.54
N LEU A 60 -1.52 22.37 3.32
CA LEU A 60 -2.12 22.78 2.05
C LEU A 60 -2.32 24.29 1.96
N ASP A 61 -2.18 25.02 3.07
CA ASP A 61 -2.40 26.45 3.13
C ASP A 61 -1.37 27.18 2.24
N PRO A 62 -1.82 27.87 1.18
CA PRO A 62 -0.92 28.63 0.31
C PRO A 62 -0.19 29.77 1.04
N ASP A 63 -0.76 30.30 2.13
CA ASP A 63 -0.16 31.39 2.90
C ASP A 63 1.05 30.91 3.73
N ASN A 64 1.16 29.61 3.98
CA ASN A 64 2.29 29.02 4.69
C ASN A 64 3.54 28.85 3.81
N ASP A 65 3.49 29.06 2.48
CA ASP A 65 4.60 28.92 1.53
C ASP A 65 5.47 27.63 1.74
N GLY A 66 4.83 26.54 2.16
CA GLY A 66 5.50 25.27 2.48
C GLY A 66 6.37 25.27 3.74
N GLN A 67 6.26 26.28 4.60
CA GLN A 67 7.02 26.40 5.86
C GLN A 67 6.47 25.51 6.97
N PHE A 68 5.18 25.17 6.94
CA PHE A 68 4.60 24.26 7.93
C PHE A 68 5.08 22.82 7.68
N ILE A 69 5.60 22.20 8.73
CA ILE A 69 6.11 20.82 8.71
C ILE A 69 5.28 19.99 9.70
N ASP A 70 4.72 18.86 9.23
CA ASP A 70 4.08 17.89 10.13
C ASP A 70 5.13 17.36 11.12
N HIS A 71 4.95 17.71 12.39
CA HIS A 71 5.84 17.31 13.48
C HIS A 71 5.68 15.85 13.88
N ARG A 72 4.62 15.17 13.42
CA ARG A 72 4.31 13.79 13.77
C ARG A 72 5.06 12.83 12.85
N ASN A 73 5.93 12.02 13.44
CA ASN A 73 6.58 10.93 12.73
C ASN A 73 5.93 9.59 13.10
N ASN A 74 5.66 8.79 12.08
CA ASN A 74 5.03 7.47 12.21
C ASN A 74 5.98 6.42 11.65
N LEU A 75 6.03 5.24 12.29
CA LEU A 75 6.75 4.08 11.76
C LEU A 75 5.75 2.96 11.52
N ALA A 76 5.68 2.50 10.27
CA ALA A 76 4.71 1.49 9.86
C ALA A 76 5.18 0.74 8.60
N PHE A 77 4.68 -0.47 8.42
CA PHE A 77 4.75 -1.19 7.16
C PHE A 77 3.51 -0.90 6.33
N TRP A 78 3.73 -0.55 5.07
CA TRP A 78 2.67 -0.21 4.13
C TRP A 78 2.65 -1.15 2.93
N ALA A 79 1.45 -1.49 2.48
CA ALA A 79 1.21 -2.13 1.19
C ALA A 79 0.68 -1.09 0.20
N ARG A 80 1.28 -1.03 -1.01
CA ARG A 80 0.82 -0.15 -2.09
C ARG A 80 -0.18 -0.87 -2.99
N PRO A 81 -1.32 -0.24 -3.35
CA PRO A 81 -2.28 -0.84 -4.26
C PRO A 81 -1.67 -1.01 -5.66
N PRO A 82 -2.05 -2.07 -6.38
CA PRO A 82 -1.72 -2.25 -7.80
C PRO A 82 -2.46 -1.23 -8.67
N GLN A 83 -2.06 -1.12 -9.94
CA GLN A 83 -2.55 -0.05 -10.82
C GLN A 83 -4.08 -0.05 -10.96
N HIS A 84 -4.70 -1.22 -11.17
CA HIS A 84 -6.15 -1.30 -11.36
C HIS A 84 -6.96 -0.84 -10.14
N ILE A 85 -6.43 -1.04 -8.92
CA ILE A 85 -7.05 -0.51 -7.70
C ILE A 85 -6.87 1.01 -7.60
N ARG A 86 -5.75 1.56 -8.08
CA ARG A 86 -5.57 3.02 -8.16
C ARG A 86 -6.52 3.64 -9.18
N ASP A 87 -6.71 2.98 -10.31
CA ASP A 87 -7.65 3.41 -11.34
C ASP A 87 -9.10 3.36 -10.81
N LEU A 88 -9.44 2.34 -10.03
CA LEU A 88 -10.71 2.26 -9.31
C LEU A 88 -10.88 3.43 -8.34
N VAL A 89 -9.86 3.73 -7.52
CA VAL A 89 -9.90 4.88 -6.60
C VAL A 89 -10.04 6.20 -7.37
N ALA A 90 -9.36 6.38 -8.49
CA ALA A 90 -9.46 7.58 -9.31
C ALA A 90 -10.91 7.82 -9.79
N GLY A 91 -11.58 6.76 -10.27
CA GLY A 91 -12.99 6.85 -10.66
C GLY A 91 -13.92 7.19 -9.49
N ILE A 92 -13.68 6.60 -8.32
CA ILE A 92 -14.43 6.91 -7.09
C ILE A 92 -14.23 8.38 -6.67
N GLN A 93 -12.99 8.85 -6.68
CA GLN A 93 -12.66 10.24 -6.30
C GLN A 93 -13.34 11.24 -7.23
N GLU A 94 -13.37 10.97 -8.54
CA GLU A 94 -14.07 11.82 -9.51
C GLU A 94 -15.59 11.86 -9.24
N GLU A 95 -16.21 10.71 -8.96
CA GLU A 95 -17.63 10.67 -8.59
C GLU A 95 -17.93 11.44 -7.31
N ILE A 96 -17.09 11.34 -6.27
CA ILE A 96 -17.28 12.08 -5.01
C ILE A 96 -17.04 13.58 -5.21
N ARG A 97 -16.03 13.96 -6.01
CA ARG A 97 -15.70 15.36 -6.29
C ARG A 97 -16.88 16.13 -6.91
N SER A 98 -17.73 15.46 -7.68
CA SER A 98 -18.94 16.07 -8.26
C SER A 98 -19.94 16.61 -7.24
N VAL A 99 -19.93 16.10 -5.99
CA VAL A 99 -20.80 16.54 -4.89
C VAL A 99 -20.04 17.18 -3.74
N ALA A 100 -18.73 17.00 -3.66
CA ALA A 100 -17.90 17.49 -2.57
C ALA A 100 -16.52 17.93 -3.09
N PRO A 101 -16.45 19.04 -3.85
CA PRO A 101 -15.21 19.49 -4.48
C PRO A 101 -14.18 20.04 -3.47
N SER A 102 -14.62 20.47 -2.29
CA SER A 102 -13.77 20.99 -1.21
C SER A 102 -13.02 19.91 -0.42
N LEU A 103 -13.32 18.63 -0.65
CA LEU A 103 -12.57 17.52 -0.05
C LEU A 103 -11.14 17.46 -0.58
N TRP A 104 -10.21 17.16 0.31
CA TRP A 104 -8.89 16.74 -0.12
C TRP A 104 -8.93 15.28 -0.55
N PHE A 105 -8.51 15.00 -1.77
CA PHE A 105 -8.44 13.64 -2.33
C PHE A 105 -7.00 13.14 -2.30
N THR A 106 -6.78 11.95 -1.75
CA THR A 106 -5.44 11.34 -1.68
C THR A 106 -4.84 11.17 -3.09
N PRO A 107 -3.65 11.71 -3.38
CA PRO A 107 -2.97 11.48 -4.65
C PRO A 107 -2.73 9.99 -4.92
N LEU A 108 -2.91 9.56 -6.17
CA LEU A 108 -2.90 8.14 -6.54
C LEU A 108 -1.56 7.44 -6.25
N GLU A 109 -0.46 8.17 -6.35
CA GLU A 109 0.91 7.72 -6.05
C GLU A 109 1.20 7.59 -4.54
N CYS A 110 0.39 8.27 -3.73
CA CYS A 110 0.44 8.28 -2.27
C CYS A 110 -0.52 7.26 -1.65
N LEU A 111 -1.40 6.62 -2.42
CA LEU A 111 -2.30 5.57 -1.92
C LEU A 111 -1.49 4.42 -1.30
N HIS A 112 -1.86 4.05 -0.07
CA HIS A 112 -1.28 2.94 0.67
C HIS A 112 -2.26 2.39 1.72
N MET A 113 -2.06 1.14 2.11
CA MET A 113 -2.72 0.50 3.25
C MET A 113 -1.67 0.21 4.31
N THR A 114 -1.94 0.55 5.57
CA THR A 114 -1.07 0.19 6.69
C THR A 114 -1.29 -1.27 7.06
N THR A 115 -0.25 -2.10 6.89
CA THR A 115 -0.29 -3.52 7.26
C THR A 115 0.04 -3.72 8.74
N LEU A 116 0.99 -2.96 9.26
CA LEU A 116 1.36 -2.92 10.67
C LEU A 116 1.82 -1.50 11.04
N GLU A 117 1.17 -0.87 12.02
CA GLU A 117 1.63 0.36 12.65
C GLU A 117 2.53 -0.04 13.82
N ILE A 118 3.80 0.38 13.81
CA ILE A 118 4.73 0.14 14.92
C ILE A 118 4.52 1.23 15.97
N THR A 119 4.53 2.49 15.56
CA THR A 119 4.29 3.64 16.43
C THR A 119 3.77 4.82 15.62
N ASN A 120 3.14 5.78 16.32
CA ASN A 120 2.57 6.97 15.70
C ASN A 120 2.84 8.22 16.53
N SER A 121 2.80 9.37 15.87
CA SER A 121 2.87 10.72 16.47
C SER A 121 4.08 10.88 17.39
N LYS A 122 5.26 10.43 16.93
CA LYS A 122 6.53 10.54 17.66
C LYS A 122 7.42 11.64 17.12
N THR A 123 8.39 12.03 17.93
CA THR A 123 9.50 12.89 17.49
C THR A 123 10.45 12.12 16.58
N GLU A 124 11.23 12.84 15.76
CA GLU A 124 12.23 12.24 14.88
C GLU A 124 13.26 11.42 15.68
N ALA A 125 13.74 11.94 16.82
CA ALA A 125 14.71 11.26 17.68
C ALA A 125 14.18 9.93 18.25
N GLU A 126 12.90 9.87 18.64
CA GLU A 126 12.28 8.61 19.09
C GLU A 126 12.20 7.59 17.95
N ILE A 127 11.83 8.03 16.75
CA ILE A 127 11.77 7.15 15.56
C ILE A 127 13.16 6.64 15.20
N ASP A 128 14.16 7.51 15.18
CA ASP A 128 15.54 7.13 14.90
C ASP A 128 16.09 6.13 15.91
N THR A 129 15.70 6.27 17.18
CA THR A 129 16.06 5.31 18.23
C THR A 129 15.45 3.94 17.92
N ILE A 130 14.16 3.88 17.57
CA ILE A 130 13.48 2.63 17.20
C ILE A 130 14.10 2.02 15.94
N VAL A 131 14.32 2.82 14.90
CA VAL A 131 14.93 2.37 13.63
C VAL A 131 16.37 1.90 13.82
N SER A 132 17.13 2.52 14.72
CA SER A 132 18.50 2.11 15.04
C SER A 132 18.55 0.80 15.84
N SER A 133 17.54 0.56 16.69
CA SER A 133 17.38 -0.70 17.42
C SER A 133 16.95 -1.87 16.54
N LEU A 134 16.35 -1.58 15.38
CA LEU A 134 15.90 -2.59 14.43
C LEU A 134 17.06 -3.17 13.62
N GLU A 135 17.28 -4.47 13.76
CA GLU A 135 18.21 -5.18 12.88
C GLU A 135 17.77 -5.06 11.42
N THR A 136 18.71 -4.67 10.56
CA THR A 136 18.39 -4.47 9.14
C THR A 136 18.06 -5.78 8.40
N GLU A 137 18.19 -6.93 9.06
CA GLU A 137 17.74 -8.24 8.60
C GLU A 137 16.26 -8.45 8.93
N ALA A 138 15.82 -8.19 10.16
CA ALA A 138 14.42 -8.26 10.59
C ALA A 138 13.50 -7.38 9.72
N ILE A 139 13.91 -6.15 9.40
CA ILE A 139 13.17 -5.27 8.46
C ILE A 139 13.09 -5.93 7.08
N SER A 140 14.20 -6.47 6.58
CA SER A 140 14.28 -7.08 5.25
C SER A 140 13.40 -8.32 5.15
N GLU A 141 13.40 -9.20 6.14
CA GLU A 141 12.52 -10.36 6.17
C GLU A 141 11.04 -9.96 6.20
N THR A 142 10.71 -8.95 7.01
CA THR A 142 9.34 -8.48 7.23
C THR A 142 8.76 -7.83 5.98
N VAL A 143 9.53 -6.97 5.28
CA VAL A 143 9.10 -6.38 4.00
C VAL A 143 8.92 -7.44 2.91
N ASN A 144 9.78 -8.47 2.90
CA ASN A 144 9.71 -9.56 1.92
C ASN A 144 8.74 -10.68 2.33
N TYR A 145 8.10 -10.59 3.49
CA TYR A 145 7.29 -11.68 4.02
C TYR A 145 6.11 -12.05 3.10
N THR A 146 5.55 -11.05 2.42
CA THR A 146 4.47 -11.22 1.42
C THR A 146 4.90 -11.99 0.18
N ALA A 147 6.20 -12.11 -0.09
CA ALA A 147 6.74 -13.00 -1.11
C ALA A 147 6.42 -14.46 -0.79
N LYS A 148 6.45 -14.84 0.51
CA LYS A 148 6.14 -16.18 1.06
C LYS A 148 4.75 -16.34 1.67
N HIS A 149 4.02 -15.25 1.91
CA HIS A 149 2.65 -15.32 2.46
C HIS A 149 1.71 -14.29 1.79
N ARG A 150 0.91 -14.75 0.82
CA ARG A 150 0.11 -13.87 -0.05
C ARG A 150 -1.28 -13.68 0.53
N ALA A 151 -1.53 -12.50 1.08
CA ALA A 151 -2.86 -12.06 1.43
C ALA A 151 -3.62 -11.56 0.19
N ARG A 152 -4.88 -11.98 0.06
CA ARG A 152 -5.82 -11.51 -0.96
C ARG A 152 -6.89 -10.68 -0.30
N LEU A 153 -7.21 -9.55 -0.92
CA LEU A 153 -8.23 -8.61 -0.48
C LEU A 153 -9.26 -8.46 -1.59
N VAL A 154 -10.54 -8.55 -1.23
CA VAL A 154 -11.68 -8.58 -2.15
C VAL A 154 -12.80 -7.68 -1.65
N ARG A 155 -13.91 -7.62 -2.41
CA ARG A 155 -15.13 -6.90 -2.08
C ARG A 155 -14.88 -5.43 -1.70
N PRO A 156 -14.29 -4.62 -2.59
CA PRO A 156 -14.07 -3.20 -2.33
C PRO A 156 -15.38 -2.50 -1.95
N LEU A 157 -15.33 -1.64 -0.95
CA LEU A 157 -16.46 -0.86 -0.43
C LEU A 157 -15.94 0.44 0.20
N ILE A 158 -16.62 1.56 -0.02
CA ILE A 158 -16.30 2.83 0.64
C ILE A 158 -16.87 2.83 2.05
N SER A 159 -16.00 3.13 3.02
CA SER A 159 -16.39 3.47 4.39
C SER A 159 -16.01 4.91 4.70
N TYR A 160 -16.77 5.55 5.56
CA TYR A 160 -16.58 6.97 5.91
C TYR A 160 -16.90 7.21 7.40
N ASP A 161 -16.34 8.28 7.92
CA ASP A 161 -16.68 8.87 9.21
C ASP A 161 -16.65 10.40 9.10
N ALA A 162 -16.61 11.12 10.23
CA ALA A 162 -16.59 12.57 10.24
C ALA A 162 -15.25 13.17 9.77
N ALA A 163 -14.16 12.39 9.71
CA ALA A 163 -12.82 12.87 9.41
C ALA A 163 -12.33 12.48 8.00
N ALA A 164 -12.72 11.29 7.52
CA ALA A 164 -12.18 10.76 6.28
C ALA A 164 -13.09 9.74 5.56
N MET A 165 -12.70 9.43 4.33
CA MET A 165 -13.25 8.35 3.52
C MET A 165 -12.13 7.37 3.14
N ALA A 166 -12.45 6.08 3.14
CA ALA A 166 -11.52 5.03 2.79
C ALA A 166 -12.16 3.95 1.93
N LEU A 167 -11.42 3.46 0.94
CA LEU A 167 -11.76 2.24 0.23
C LEU A 167 -11.31 1.03 1.07
N CYS A 168 -12.27 0.27 1.57
CA CYS A 168 -12.08 -0.88 2.44
C CYS A 168 -12.26 -2.19 1.67
N PHE A 169 -11.48 -3.19 2.07
CA PHE A 169 -11.51 -4.55 1.54
C PHE A 169 -11.71 -5.54 2.69
N VAL A 170 -12.07 -6.77 2.33
CA VAL A 170 -12.09 -7.90 3.26
C VAL A 170 -11.13 -8.99 2.78
N PRO A 171 -10.56 -9.81 3.69
CA PRO A 171 -9.78 -10.97 3.30
C PRO A 171 -10.63 -11.92 2.46
N ALA A 172 -10.05 -12.50 1.40
CA ALA A 172 -10.74 -13.54 0.62
C ALA A 172 -10.97 -14.80 1.48
N ALA A 173 -12.12 -15.45 1.31
CA ALA A 173 -12.57 -16.62 2.06
C ALA A 173 -13.30 -17.65 1.17
N GLY A 174 -12.79 -17.88 -0.04
CA GLY A 174 -13.37 -18.82 -0.99
C GLY A 174 -13.49 -18.26 -2.40
N GLU A 175 -13.42 -16.93 -2.56
CA GLU A 175 -13.57 -16.30 -3.86
C GLU A 175 -12.37 -16.58 -4.78
N GLY A 176 -12.62 -16.93 -6.04
CA GLY A 176 -11.60 -17.27 -7.04
C GLY A 176 -11.67 -18.73 -7.49
N THR A 177 -10.69 -19.19 -8.26
CA THR A 177 -10.66 -20.55 -8.80
C THR A 177 -10.42 -21.60 -7.70
N ALA A 178 -10.87 -22.84 -7.92
CA ALA A 178 -10.73 -23.96 -6.97
C ALA A 178 -9.28 -24.21 -6.46
N ASP A 179 -8.28 -23.70 -7.18
CA ASP A 179 -6.85 -23.81 -6.85
C ASP A 179 -6.37 -22.71 -5.87
N THR A 180 -7.32 -22.06 -5.16
CA THR A 180 -7.04 -20.93 -4.27
C THR A 180 -7.27 -21.18 -2.76
N ASP A 181 -6.41 -21.94 -2.04
CA ASP A 181 -6.15 -21.85 -0.57
C ASP A 181 -6.26 -20.43 0.04
N ASN A 182 -7.41 -20.19 0.66
CA ASN A 182 -7.74 -18.96 1.35
C ASN A 182 -7.45 -19.05 2.86
N ASN A 183 -6.70 -20.07 3.31
CA ASN A 183 -6.37 -20.25 4.72
C ASN A 183 -5.47 -19.11 5.21
N TYR A 184 -4.58 -18.60 4.35
CA TYR A 184 -3.77 -17.43 4.67
C TYR A 184 -4.47 -16.09 4.33
N SER A 185 -5.26 -15.58 5.28
CA SER A 185 -5.91 -14.28 5.24
C SER A 185 -4.96 -13.07 5.37
N TYR A 186 -5.47 -11.86 5.07
CA TYR A 186 -4.78 -10.62 5.41
C TYR A 186 -4.57 -10.45 6.92
N HIS A 187 -5.43 -11.00 7.78
CA HIS A 187 -5.24 -10.92 9.21
C HIS A 187 -4.04 -11.76 9.68
N HIS A 188 -3.79 -12.91 9.04
CA HIS A 188 -2.56 -13.71 9.24
C HIS A 188 -1.31 -12.90 8.91
N LEU A 189 -1.33 -12.11 7.83
CA LEU A 189 -0.24 -11.20 7.52
C LEU A 189 0.02 -10.20 8.64
N ARG A 190 -1.02 -9.61 9.23
CA ARG A 190 -0.83 -8.65 10.33
C ARG A 190 -0.25 -9.32 11.57
N ARG A 191 -0.74 -10.51 11.92
CA ARG A 191 -0.24 -11.36 13.02
C ARG A 191 1.23 -11.69 12.84
N ASP A 192 1.62 -12.18 11.67
CA ASP A 192 3.00 -12.59 11.39
C ASP A 192 3.96 -11.40 11.34
N LEU A 193 3.55 -10.26 10.76
CA LEU A 193 4.35 -9.04 10.77
C LEU A 193 4.55 -8.51 12.20
N PHE A 194 3.51 -8.59 13.05
CA PHE A 194 3.61 -8.24 14.46
C PHE A 194 4.61 -9.13 15.19
N GLU A 195 4.48 -10.46 15.07
CA GLU A 195 5.38 -11.42 15.71
C GLU A 195 6.84 -11.21 15.29
N LYS A 196 7.08 -10.93 14.01
CA LYS A 196 8.43 -10.63 13.52
C LYS A 196 9.04 -9.39 14.16
N MET A 197 8.25 -8.33 14.35
CA MET A 197 8.72 -7.10 14.99
C MET A 197 8.87 -7.26 16.51
N ASP A 198 7.95 -7.97 17.16
CA ASP A 198 8.02 -8.25 18.59
C ASP A 198 9.23 -9.15 18.92
N THR A 199 9.49 -10.18 18.10
CA THR A 199 10.69 -11.04 18.21
C THR A 199 11.98 -10.27 17.98
N ALA A 200 11.95 -9.25 17.10
CA ALA A 200 13.06 -8.34 16.89
C ALA A 200 13.23 -7.29 18.02
N GLY A 201 12.45 -7.40 19.11
CA GLY A 201 12.56 -6.54 20.29
C GLY A 201 11.88 -5.17 20.14
N VAL A 202 11.05 -4.97 19.12
CA VAL A 202 10.38 -3.68 18.90
C VAL A 202 9.09 -3.60 19.71
N GLY A 203 8.97 -2.56 20.54
CA GLY A 203 7.72 -2.21 21.20
C GLY A 203 6.68 -1.73 20.18
N ILE A 204 5.64 -2.53 19.95
CA ILE A 204 4.56 -2.22 19.01
C ILE A 204 3.43 -1.53 19.76
N ALA A 205 3.13 -0.28 19.38
CA ALA A 205 2.03 0.53 19.89
C ALA A 205 0.99 0.79 18.78
N ALA A 206 0.46 -0.30 18.21
CA ALA A 206 -0.53 -0.23 17.15
C ALA A 206 -1.89 0.28 17.69
N ARG A 207 -2.40 1.40 17.17
CA ARG A 207 -3.73 1.92 17.54
C ARG A 207 -4.87 1.12 16.92
N TYR A 208 -4.64 0.62 15.71
CA TYR A 208 -5.66 -0.06 14.92
C TYR A 208 -5.40 -1.56 14.89
N THR A 209 -5.84 -2.27 15.91
CA THR A 209 -5.79 -3.73 15.97
C THR A 209 -7.03 -4.39 15.36
N VAL A 210 -8.09 -3.62 15.15
CA VAL A 210 -9.38 -4.05 14.58
C VAL A 210 -9.26 -4.67 13.17
N PRO A 211 -10.18 -5.57 12.78
CA PRO A 211 -10.20 -6.18 11.45
C PRO A 211 -10.55 -5.17 10.35
N SER A 212 -9.54 -4.48 9.84
CA SER A 212 -9.68 -3.48 8.79
C SER A 212 -8.53 -3.56 7.78
N ALA A 213 -8.87 -3.47 6.49
CA ALA A 213 -7.94 -3.39 5.38
C ALA A 213 -8.41 -2.24 4.48
N HIS A 214 -7.82 -1.07 4.62
CA HIS A 214 -8.34 0.14 3.98
C HIS A 214 -7.25 1.04 3.42
N VAL A 215 -7.63 1.82 2.41
CA VAL A 215 -6.82 2.89 1.82
C VAL A 215 -7.61 4.19 1.96
N THR A 216 -7.03 5.20 2.60
CA THR A 216 -7.67 6.52 2.69
C THR A 216 -7.71 7.18 1.32
N ILE A 217 -8.90 7.57 0.86
CA ILE A 217 -9.12 8.16 -0.46
C ILE A 217 -9.52 9.64 -0.41
N ALA A 218 -10.05 10.11 0.73
CA ALA A 218 -10.35 11.52 0.94
C ALA A 218 -10.32 11.89 2.43
N ARG A 219 -10.09 13.18 2.73
CA ARG A 219 -10.13 13.78 4.07
C ARG A 219 -10.87 15.11 4.04
N PHE A 220 -11.53 15.45 5.14
CA PHE A 220 -12.10 16.78 5.34
C PHE A 220 -11.01 17.73 5.82
N VAL A 221 -10.74 18.78 5.05
CA VAL A 221 -9.75 19.84 5.37
C VAL A 221 -10.41 21.21 5.57
N THR A 222 -11.72 21.28 5.36
CA THR A 222 -12.54 22.48 5.51
C THR A 222 -14.01 22.08 5.73
N GLN A 223 -14.82 23.02 6.23
CA GLN A 223 -16.28 22.90 6.27
C GLN A 223 -16.96 23.44 4.99
N ASP A 224 -16.17 23.99 4.06
CA ASP A 224 -16.68 24.65 2.86
C ASP A 224 -17.54 23.70 2.02
N GLY A 225 -18.66 24.23 1.54
CA GLY A 225 -19.68 23.46 0.83
C GLY A 225 -20.61 22.65 1.73
N PHE A 226 -20.35 22.55 3.04
CA PHE A 226 -21.21 21.83 4.00
C PHE A 226 -21.77 22.71 5.10
N SER A 227 -21.64 24.02 4.95
CA SER A 227 -22.02 25.04 5.91
C SER A 227 -22.89 26.09 5.22
N LEU A 228 -23.98 26.49 5.87
CA LEU A 228 -24.82 27.60 5.45
C LEU A 228 -24.14 28.89 5.92
N GLU A 229 -23.99 29.85 5.01
CA GLU A 229 -23.61 31.21 5.37
C GLU A 229 -24.74 31.82 6.19
N THR A 230 -24.48 32.12 7.45
CA THR A 230 -25.38 32.92 8.30
C THR A 230 -24.85 34.33 8.38
N ASP A 231 -25.71 35.32 8.20
CA ASP A 231 -25.38 36.75 8.28
C ASP A 231 -24.53 37.08 9.52
N LEU A 232 -23.65 38.09 9.34
CA LEU A 232 -22.55 38.59 10.19
C LEU A 232 -22.86 38.86 11.69
N SER A 233 -24.05 38.51 12.18
CA SER A 233 -24.51 38.75 13.56
C SER A 233 -24.46 37.52 14.48
N HIS A 234 -24.28 36.30 13.96
CA HIS A 234 -24.24 35.07 14.78
C HIS A 234 -23.02 34.21 14.44
N SER A 235 -22.13 34.01 15.43
CA SER A 235 -20.84 33.31 15.34
C SER A 235 -20.92 31.79 15.17
N HIS A 236 -22.06 31.24 14.72
CA HIS A 236 -22.25 29.80 14.57
C HIS A 236 -22.76 29.48 13.17
N SER A 237 -21.84 29.08 12.29
CA SER A 237 -22.18 28.53 10.99
C SER A 237 -22.98 27.24 11.16
N GLN A 238 -24.14 27.17 10.50
CA GLN A 238 -25.04 26.02 10.58
C GLN A 238 -24.70 25.00 9.50
N VAL A 239 -24.67 23.70 9.83
CA VAL A 239 -24.40 22.63 8.86
C VAL A 239 -25.48 22.58 7.77
N ASP A 240 -25.07 22.59 6.50
CA ASP A 240 -25.94 22.31 5.37
C ASP A 240 -26.25 20.81 5.28
N ARG A 241 -27.35 20.43 5.92
CA ARG A 241 -27.82 19.04 5.95
C ARG A 241 -28.19 18.50 4.57
N LYS A 242 -28.58 19.35 3.61
CA LYS A 242 -28.90 18.89 2.25
C LYS A 242 -27.62 18.43 1.55
N GLN A 243 -26.53 19.19 1.69
CA GLN A 243 -25.26 18.78 1.09
C GLN A 243 -24.67 17.55 1.78
N VAL A 244 -24.74 17.47 3.11
CA VAL A 244 -24.30 16.27 3.86
C VAL A 244 -25.08 15.03 3.39
N GLN A 245 -26.41 15.14 3.24
CA GLN A 245 -27.24 14.05 2.73
C GLN A 245 -26.88 13.69 1.28
N ALA A 246 -26.62 14.67 0.41
CA ALA A 246 -26.22 14.44 -0.97
C ALA A 246 -24.92 13.65 -1.07
N LEU A 247 -23.91 14.01 -0.26
CA LEU A 247 -22.65 13.29 -0.18
C LEU A 247 -22.86 11.83 0.29
N VAL A 248 -23.60 11.63 1.38
CA VAL A 248 -23.90 10.27 1.89
C VAL A 248 -24.62 9.44 0.82
N SER A 249 -25.66 9.98 0.19
CA SER A 249 -26.40 9.29 -0.88
C SER A 249 -25.53 8.93 -2.08
N LYS A 250 -24.58 9.80 -2.45
CA LYS A 250 -23.62 9.53 -3.52
C LYS A 250 -22.68 8.38 -3.17
N ILE A 251 -22.16 8.35 -1.93
CA ILE A 251 -21.32 7.25 -1.46
C ILE A 251 -22.08 5.91 -1.47
N GLU A 252 -23.33 5.89 -0.97
CA GLU A 252 -24.15 4.68 -0.99
C GLU A 252 -24.42 4.19 -2.43
N THR A 253 -24.66 5.12 -3.36
CA THR A 253 -24.82 4.78 -4.79
C THR A 253 -23.55 4.14 -5.37
N ILE A 254 -22.38 4.68 -5.04
CA ILE A 254 -21.10 4.10 -5.47
C ILE A 254 -20.92 2.71 -4.83
N ASN A 255 -21.26 2.54 -3.55
CA ASN A 255 -21.19 1.25 -2.87
C ASN A 255 -22.07 0.19 -3.52
N GLU A 256 -23.29 0.52 -3.95
CA GLU A 256 -24.14 -0.42 -4.69
C GLU A 256 -23.55 -0.80 -6.05
N LYS A 257 -22.92 0.15 -6.77
CA LYS A 257 -22.16 -0.15 -8.00
C LYS A 257 -20.99 -1.10 -7.71
N LEU A 258 -20.23 -0.86 -6.65
CA LEU A 258 -19.09 -1.69 -6.26
C LEU A 258 -19.54 -3.13 -5.91
N LYS A 259 -20.62 -3.27 -5.13
CA LYS A 259 -21.21 -4.57 -4.80
C LYS A 259 -21.63 -5.32 -6.06
N SER A 260 -22.45 -4.69 -6.90
CA SER A 260 -22.95 -5.30 -8.14
C SER A 260 -21.83 -5.72 -9.08
N LYS A 261 -20.76 -4.92 -9.19
CA LYS A 261 -19.63 -5.22 -10.08
C LYS A 261 -18.66 -6.26 -9.54
N TYR A 262 -18.34 -6.24 -8.24
CA TYR A 262 -17.19 -6.95 -7.69
C TYR A 262 -17.50 -8.05 -6.67
N TRP A 263 -18.77 -8.20 -6.24
CA TRP A 263 -19.14 -9.20 -5.23
C TRP A 263 -19.80 -10.46 -5.82
N SER A 264 -20.17 -10.46 -7.10
CA SER A 264 -20.68 -11.66 -7.78
C SER A 264 -19.53 -12.62 -8.12
N THR A 265 -19.76 -13.90 -7.86
CA THR A 265 -18.85 -15.02 -8.12
C THR A 265 -18.98 -15.62 -9.52
N ASP A 266 -19.95 -15.16 -10.32
CA ASP A 266 -20.33 -15.83 -11.57
C ASP A 266 -19.44 -15.48 -12.78
N ASP A 267 -18.52 -14.53 -12.62
CA ASP A 267 -17.63 -14.05 -13.69
C ASP A 267 -16.19 -13.91 -13.16
N GLU A 268 -15.36 -14.92 -13.45
CA GLU A 268 -13.95 -14.99 -13.04
C GLU A 268 -13.14 -13.75 -13.45
N ASN A 269 -13.54 -13.06 -14.52
CA ASN A 269 -12.87 -11.85 -15.00
C ASN A 269 -13.14 -10.64 -14.10
N ARG A 270 -14.36 -10.53 -13.54
CA ARG A 270 -14.79 -9.40 -12.68
C ARG A 270 -14.17 -9.43 -11.29
N VAL A 271 -13.93 -10.63 -10.76
CA VAL A 271 -13.24 -10.82 -9.47
C VAL A 271 -11.83 -10.22 -9.50
N SER A 272 -11.13 -10.32 -10.64
CA SER A 272 -9.73 -9.85 -10.74
C SER A 272 -9.58 -8.32 -10.74
N GLU A 273 -10.59 -7.56 -11.19
CA GLU A 273 -10.54 -6.08 -11.23
C GLU A 273 -10.81 -5.42 -9.87
N GLY A 274 -11.49 -6.11 -8.96
CA GLY A 274 -11.74 -5.64 -7.59
C GLY A 274 -10.78 -6.23 -6.56
N GLU A 275 -9.98 -7.21 -6.98
CA GLU A 275 -9.07 -7.95 -6.12
C GLU A 275 -7.70 -7.26 -5.98
N TRP A 276 -7.19 -7.23 -4.76
CA TRP A 276 -5.83 -6.83 -4.47
C TRP A 276 -5.01 -8.00 -3.91
N ILE A 277 -4.03 -8.46 -4.70
CA ILE A 277 -2.96 -9.35 -4.27
C ILE A 277 -1.71 -8.52 -3.92
N VAL A 278 -1.15 -8.73 -2.73
CA VAL A 278 0.03 -8.00 -2.26
C VAL A 278 1.35 -8.67 -2.80
N ASN A 279 1.85 -8.38 -4.04
CA ASN A 279 3.10 -8.94 -4.68
C ASN A 279 3.68 -8.22 -5.99
N VAL A 280 4.84 -8.67 -6.60
CA VAL A 280 5.52 -8.22 -7.87
C VAL A 280 5.65 -9.33 -9.00
N PRO A 281 5.44 -9.05 -10.33
CA PRO A 281 5.36 -10.07 -11.42
C PRO A 281 6.54 -10.28 -12.42
N LYS A 282 6.63 -11.47 -13.08
CA LYS A 282 7.64 -11.97 -14.09
C LYS A 282 7.51 -11.44 -15.52
N THR A 283 6.30 -11.05 -15.90
CA THR A 283 5.99 -10.53 -17.23
C THR A 283 5.29 -9.20 -17.06
N ARG A 284 5.56 -8.25 -17.96
CA ARG A 284 5.04 -6.89 -17.83
C ARG A 284 4.69 -6.32 -19.20
N ARG A 285 3.47 -5.84 -19.36
CA ARG A 285 3.08 -5.07 -20.55
C ARG A 285 3.59 -3.64 -20.41
N THR A 286 4.35 -3.15 -21.39
CA THR A 286 4.96 -1.80 -21.37
C THR A 286 5.30 -1.34 -22.79
N PHE A 287 5.51 -0.04 -22.98
CA PHE A 287 5.81 0.55 -24.29
C PHE A 287 7.12 0.01 -24.89
N CYS A 288 7.07 -0.49 -26.13
CA CYS A 288 8.24 -0.90 -26.91
C CYS A 288 8.65 0.23 -27.86
N LYS A 289 9.88 0.73 -27.70
CA LYS A 289 10.46 1.81 -28.53
C LYS A 289 11.01 1.32 -29.88
N SER A 290 10.94 0.02 -30.20
CA SER A 290 11.41 -0.46 -31.52
C SER A 290 10.57 0.15 -32.61
N LYS A 291 11.20 0.49 -33.74
CA LYS A 291 10.52 0.99 -34.93
C LYS A 291 9.44 0.02 -35.42
N ASP A 292 9.67 -1.29 -35.25
CA ASP A 292 8.75 -2.36 -35.66
C ASP A 292 7.52 -2.52 -34.75
N CYS A 293 7.52 -1.96 -33.54
CA CYS A 293 6.41 -2.09 -32.60
C CYS A 293 5.73 -0.76 -32.30
N HIS A 294 6.51 0.21 -31.81
CA HIS A 294 6.07 1.55 -31.38
C HIS A 294 4.75 1.58 -30.57
N LYS A 295 4.50 0.55 -29.75
CA LYS A 295 3.25 0.33 -29.01
C LYS A 295 3.50 -0.46 -27.72
N HIS A 296 2.47 -0.57 -26.87
CA HIS A 296 2.53 -1.37 -25.64
C HIS A 296 2.45 -2.87 -25.93
N THR A 297 3.55 -3.59 -25.66
CA THR A 297 3.68 -5.03 -25.89
C THR A 297 4.06 -5.76 -24.61
N GLN A 298 3.89 -7.09 -24.60
CA GLN A 298 4.35 -7.93 -23.50
C GLN A 298 5.88 -7.97 -23.49
N HIS A 299 6.49 -7.78 -22.33
CA HIS A 299 7.93 -7.91 -22.13
C HIS A 299 8.24 -9.05 -21.16
N LYS A 300 9.22 -9.87 -21.53
CA LYS A 300 9.89 -10.79 -20.61
C LYS A 300 10.81 -9.98 -19.71
N VAL A 301 10.59 -10.05 -18.40
CA VAL A 301 11.45 -9.39 -17.43
C VAL A 301 12.58 -10.37 -17.10
N THR A 302 13.82 -9.86 -17.02
CA THR A 302 15.00 -10.57 -16.52
C THR A 302 15.83 -9.64 -15.65
N GLN A 303 16.61 -10.16 -14.71
CA GLN A 303 17.58 -9.34 -13.98
C GLN A 303 18.80 -9.07 -14.86
N TYR A 304 19.23 -7.82 -14.96
CA TYR A 304 20.49 -7.48 -15.61
C TYR A 304 21.68 -8.02 -14.81
N LYS A 305 22.62 -8.66 -15.50
CA LYS A 305 23.94 -9.06 -14.98
C LYS A 305 25.02 -8.38 -15.80
N ALA A 306 26.07 -7.90 -15.13
CA ALA A 306 27.25 -7.38 -15.82
C ALA A 306 27.96 -8.52 -16.56
N GLY A 307 28.37 -8.28 -17.81
CA GLY A 307 29.13 -9.25 -18.60
C GLY A 307 30.60 -9.34 -18.16
N LYS A 308 31.31 -10.36 -18.64
CA LYS A 308 32.77 -10.50 -18.46
C LYS A 308 33.47 -9.29 -19.08
N ALA A 309 34.42 -8.70 -18.34
CA ALA A 309 35.22 -7.59 -18.84
C ALA A 309 36.11 -8.06 -20.00
N SER A 310 36.08 -7.32 -21.11
CA SER A 310 36.94 -7.60 -22.28
C SER A 310 38.38 -7.16 -22.04
N LEU A 311 39.34 -8.01 -22.40
CA LEU A 311 40.78 -7.71 -22.33
C LEU A 311 41.24 -6.74 -23.43
N PHE A 312 40.55 -6.76 -24.56
CA PHE A 312 40.91 -5.95 -25.74
C PHE A 312 40.35 -4.53 -25.69
N ALA A 313 39.51 -4.22 -24.70
CA ALA A 313 39.03 -2.87 -24.45
C ALA A 313 40.23 -1.92 -24.28
N GLN A 314 40.16 -0.75 -24.92
CA GLN A 314 41.28 0.21 -24.96
C GLN A 314 41.81 0.55 -23.56
N GLY A 315 40.91 0.73 -22.58
CA GLY A 315 41.29 1.02 -21.20
C GLY A 315 42.07 -0.11 -20.53
N LYS A 316 41.71 -1.37 -20.80
CA LYS A 316 42.39 -2.55 -20.25
C LYS A 316 43.77 -2.74 -20.89
N ARG A 317 43.88 -2.66 -22.23
CA ARG A 317 45.17 -2.68 -22.95
C ARG A 317 46.14 -1.61 -22.44
N ARG A 318 45.63 -0.39 -22.24
CA ARG A 318 46.42 0.73 -21.70
C ARG A 318 46.85 0.47 -20.25
N TYR A 319 45.96 -0.06 -19.42
CA TYR A 319 46.27 -0.41 -18.03
C TYR A 319 47.35 -1.49 -17.95
N ASP A 320 47.23 -2.56 -18.72
CA ASP A 320 48.19 -3.67 -18.70
C ASP A 320 49.59 -3.25 -19.16
N ARG A 321 49.66 -2.43 -20.22
CA ARG A 321 50.93 -1.82 -20.66
C ARG A 321 51.52 -0.85 -19.64
N LYS A 322 50.68 -0.14 -18.87
CA LYS A 322 51.16 0.75 -17.81
C LYS A 322 51.64 -0.05 -16.59
N GLN A 323 51.02 -1.19 -16.33
CA GLN A 323 51.26 -2.02 -15.15
C GLN A 323 52.45 -2.98 -15.33
N SER A 324 52.95 -3.19 -16.56
CA SER A 324 54.12 -4.02 -16.84
C SER A 324 55.42 -3.38 -16.40
N GLY A 325 56.35 -4.18 -15.87
CA GLY A 325 57.66 -3.74 -15.39
C GLY A 325 57.69 -3.45 -13.89
N TYR A 326 58.63 -2.63 -13.45
CA TYR A 326 58.82 -2.25 -12.04
C TYR A 326 58.04 -0.97 -11.68
N GLY A 327 57.72 -0.77 -10.40
CA GLY A 327 57.05 0.46 -9.91
C GLY A 327 55.70 0.25 -9.21
N GLY A 328 55.26 -1.00 -9.02
CA GLY A 328 54.08 -1.32 -8.21
C GLY A 328 52.74 -0.97 -8.87
N GLN A 329 51.71 -0.67 -8.06
CA GLN A 329 50.35 -0.41 -8.54
C GLN A 329 50.22 0.99 -9.16
N THR A 330 49.90 1.07 -10.46
CA THR A 330 49.97 2.34 -11.22
C THR A 330 48.67 3.15 -11.31
N LYS A 331 47.55 2.60 -10.78
CA LYS A 331 46.24 3.25 -10.72
C LYS A 331 45.59 3.10 -9.34
N PRO A 332 44.83 4.11 -8.88
CA PRO A 332 44.16 4.06 -7.58
C PRO A 332 43.21 2.86 -7.45
N VAL A 333 43.24 2.22 -6.29
CA VAL A 333 42.29 1.17 -5.88
C VAL A 333 41.32 1.78 -4.86
N PHE A 334 40.02 1.61 -5.08
CA PHE A 334 39.01 2.21 -4.21
C PHE A 334 38.72 1.32 -2.99
N HIS A 335 39.03 1.82 -1.78
CA HIS A 335 38.88 1.09 -0.52
C HIS A 335 37.66 1.50 0.32
N LYS A 336 37.16 2.73 0.18
CA LYS A 336 36.10 3.30 1.05
C LYS A 336 34.68 2.98 0.57
N LYS A 337 34.34 1.70 0.41
CA LYS A 337 32.99 1.29 -0.04
C LYS A 337 31.95 1.47 1.07
N ALA A 338 31.07 2.47 0.92
CA ALA A 338 30.00 2.74 1.88
C ALA A 338 28.63 2.10 1.54
N LYS A 339 28.39 1.71 0.27
CA LYS A 339 27.07 1.20 -0.15
C LYS A 339 27.00 -0.32 -0.04
N THR A 340 26.03 -0.81 0.72
CA THR A 340 25.78 -2.25 0.97
C THR A 340 24.89 -2.92 -0.08
N THR A 341 24.14 -2.12 -0.85
CA THR A 341 23.19 -2.60 -1.88
C THR A 341 23.52 -2.02 -3.25
N LYS A 342 22.89 -2.55 -4.31
CA LYS A 342 22.99 -2.02 -5.68
C LYS A 342 21.60 -1.68 -6.20
N LYS A 343 21.49 -0.73 -7.14
CA LYS A 343 20.23 -0.53 -7.87
C LYS A 343 20.04 -1.74 -8.79
N ILE A 344 18.95 -2.46 -8.61
CA ILE A 344 18.63 -3.59 -9.50
C ILE A 344 18.18 -3.02 -10.84
N VAL A 345 18.73 -3.54 -11.93
CA VAL A 345 18.31 -3.17 -13.28
C VAL A 345 17.57 -4.36 -13.88
N LEU A 346 16.35 -4.14 -14.35
CA LEU A 346 15.57 -5.10 -15.09
C LEU A 346 15.89 -4.96 -16.57
N ARG A 347 16.13 -6.08 -17.24
CA ARG A 347 16.18 -6.19 -18.69
C ARG A 347 14.82 -6.68 -19.19
N LEU A 348 14.13 -5.81 -19.91
CA LEU A 348 12.82 -6.03 -20.48
C LEU A 348 12.99 -6.35 -21.96
N GLU A 349 12.67 -7.58 -22.36
CA GLU A 349 12.74 -8.02 -23.75
C GLU A 349 11.33 -8.11 -24.35
N CYS A 350 11.07 -7.35 -25.41
CA CYS A 350 9.81 -7.36 -26.13
C CYS A 350 9.58 -8.75 -26.75
N THR A 351 8.40 -9.33 -26.56
CA THR A 351 8.10 -10.65 -27.14
C THR A 351 7.98 -10.63 -28.65
N GLN A 352 7.51 -9.51 -29.23
CA GLN A 352 7.28 -9.31 -30.67
C GLN A 352 8.58 -9.06 -31.45
N CYS A 353 9.30 -7.97 -31.16
CA CYS A 353 10.48 -7.56 -31.93
C CYS A 353 11.83 -7.92 -31.28
N LYS A 354 11.84 -8.57 -30.11
CA LYS A 354 13.05 -8.92 -29.33
C LYS A 354 13.93 -7.73 -28.90
N ALA A 355 13.46 -6.50 -29.11
CA ALA A 355 14.12 -5.31 -28.61
C ALA A 355 14.21 -5.37 -27.08
N LYS A 356 15.38 -4.99 -26.56
CA LYS A 356 15.68 -5.01 -25.14
C LYS A 356 15.76 -3.57 -24.62
N LYS A 357 15.12 -3.30 -23.49
CA LYS A 357 15.27 -2.04 -22.75
C LYS A 357 15.63 -2.32 -21.30
N GLN A 358 16.34 -1.39 -20.67
CA GLN A 358 16.71 -1.48 -19.27
C GLN A 358 15.83 -0.56 -18.42
N LEU A 359 15.40 -1.03 -17.25
CA LEU A 359 14.65 -0.27 -16.27
C LEU A 359 15.34 -0.41 -14.91
N SER A 360 15.81 0.70 -14.33
CA SER A 360 16.40 0.67 -13.00
C SER A 360 15.32 0.75 -11.92
N LEU A 361 15.45 -0.09 -10.90
CA LEU A 361 14.66 -0.04 -9.68
C LEU A 361 15.42 0.74 -8.60
N LYS A 362 14.72 1.02 -7.50
CA LYS A 362 15.36 1.48 -6.25
C LYS A 362 16.27 0.37 -5.69
N ARG A 363 17.14 0.72 -4.74
CA ARG A 363 18.04 -0.24 -4.09
C ARG A 363 17.22 -1.18 -3.20
N CYS A 364 17.54 -2.48 -3.23
CA CYS A 364 17.00 -3.48 -2.32
C CYS A 364 18.11 -4.47 -1.93
N LYS A 365 17.94 -5.15 -0.79
CA LYS A 365 18.92 -6.15 -0.30
C LYS A 365 18.72 -7.51 -0.96
N HIS A 366 17.47 -7.98 -0.99
CA HIS A 366 17.07 -9.21 -1.67
C HIS A 366 16.25 -8.86 -2.91
N PHE A 367 16.46 -9.60 -3.99
CA PHE A 367 15.72 -9.43 -5.24
C PHE A 367 15.60 -10.77 -5.94
N GLU A 368 14.37 -11.24 -6.07
CA GLU A 368 14.03 -12.42 -6.88
C GLU A 368 13.15 -12.01 -8.04
N LEU A 369 13.48 -12.51 -9.23
CA LEU A 369 12.64 -12.30 -10.39
C LEU A 369 11.89 -13.58 -10.72
N GLY A 370 10.67 -13.63 -10.20
CA GLY A 370 9.77 -14.70 -10.49
C GLY A 370 10.03 -15.96 -9.72
N GLY A 371 9.70 -15.92 -8.46
CA GLY A 371 9.33 -17.14 -7.76
C GLY A 371 8.12 -17.81 -8.41
N ASP A 372 7.81 -18.99 -7.92
CA ASP A 372 6.56 -19.66 -8.25
C ASP A 372 5.38 -18.81 -7.80
N LYS A 373 4.33 -18.82 -8.61
CA LYS A 373 3.03 -18.46 -8.07
C LYS A 373 2.78 -19.52 -7.02
N LYS A 374 2.54 -19.12 -5.77
CA LYS A 374 2.34 -20.12 -4.73
C LYS A 374 1.16 -20.99 -5.08
N THR A 375 1.40 -22.29 -5.15
CA THR A 375 0.38 -23.32 -5.15
C THR A 375 -0.23 -23.32 -3.77
N LYS A 376 -1.54 -23.29 -3.74
CA LYS A 376 -2.29 -22.89 -2.59
C LYS A 376 -2.78 -24.22 -1.95
N GLY A 377 -2.43 -24.51 -0.68
CA GLY A 377 -2.77 -25.76 0.04
C GLY A 377 -1.72 -26.87 0.05
N ALA A 378 -0.50 -26.62 -0.43
CA ALA A 378 0.59 -27.59 -0.32
C ALA A 378 1.03 -27.72 1.14
N ALA A 379 1.05 -28.96 1.66
CA ALA A 379 1.64 -29.24 2.97
C ALA A 379 3.08 -28.71 3.01
N LEU A 380 3.42 -27.97 4.07
CA LEU A 380 4.81 -27.62 4.35
C LEU A 380 5.59 -28.92 4.52
N VAL A 381 6.54 -29.14 3.62
CA VAL A 381 7.49 -30.24 3.76
C VAL A 381 8.45 -29.80 4.87
N PHE A 382 8.35 -30.44 6.04
CA PHE A 382 9.24 -30.22 7.18
C PHE A 382 10.64 -30.77 6.91
#